data_AF-A0A7S1SHS1-F1
#
_entry.id   AF-A0A7S1SHS1-F1
#
_cell.length_a   1.000
_cell.length_b   1.000
_cell.length_c   1.000
_cell.angle_alpha   90.00
_cell.angle_beta   90.00
_cell.angle_gamma   90.00
#
_symmetry.space_group_name_H-M   'P 1'
#
loop_
_entity.id
_entity.type
_entity.pdbx_description
1 polymer ?
#
loop_
_entity_poly.entity_id
_entity_poly.type
_entity_poly.pdbx_seq_one_letter_code
_entity_poly.pdbx_strand_id
1 'polypeptide(L)'
;VLTEEGRQQVLRLVRATDQQVAAFQAAEKMRYVDSVHAAAGASCLMEVIRDSGKPTVFHNPVLDVAHMLESFVAPLPSSYEDFKLLVQEWFPGGLYDTKYIAHQLKDVTQGATSLAQLHIALAFERDADITAWLSNYGNPEDCWLPAVKHASSFDRYRAQGDGAKYAHEAGYDAYLTGAVFAYELFLLQ
;
A
#
# COMPACT_ATOMS: atom_id res chain seq x y z
N VAL A 1 56.20 14.64 17.47
CA VAL A 1 54.97 14.70 16.65
C VAL A 1 53.96 13.80 17.35
N LEU A 2 52.85 14.38 17.81
CA LEU A 2 51.88 13.76 18.71
C LEU A 2 51.27 12.51 18.04
N THR A 3 51.36 11.36 18.69
CA THR A 3 50.76 10.10 18.21
C THR A 3 49.52 9.82 19.06
N GLU A 4 48.37 9.85 18.40
CA GLU A 4 47.05 9.66 19.01
C GLU A 4 46.87 8.22 19.54
N GLU A 5 46.08 8.13 20.59
CA GLU A 5 45.72 6.98 21.43
C GLU A 5 45.50 5.64 20.70
N GLY A 6 46.56 4.83 20.59
CA GLY A 6 46.65 3.53 21.26
C GLY A 6 45.62 2.42 21.02
N ARG A 7 44.90 2.35 19.88
CA ARG A 7 44.21 1.09 19.51
C ARG A 7 45.22 0.06 18.99
N GLN A 8 45.71 -0.82 19.87
CA GLN A 8 46.47 -2.00 19.44
C GLN A 8 45.56 -2.96 18.67
N GLN A 9 45.78 -3.09 17.35
CA GLN A 9 45.14 -4.15 16.57
C GLN A 9 45.78 -5.49 16.92
N VAL A 10 44.99 -6.41 17.47
CA VAL A 10 45.46 -7.75 17.87
C VAL A 10 44.91 -8.77 16.88
N LEU A 11 45.81 -9.50 16.22
CA LEU A 11 45.46 -10.66 15.40
C LEU A 11 45.33 -11.91 16.28
N ARG A 12 44.16 -12.55 16.26
CA ARG A 12 43.92 -13.84 16.93
C ARG A 12 43.87 -14.95 15.88
N LEU A 13 44.83 -15.85 15.92
CA LEU A 13 44.81 -17.08 15.13
C LEU A 13 44.16 -18.21 15.93
N VAL A 14 43.21 -18.92 15.33
CA VAL A 14 42.54 -20.07 15.92
C VAL A 14 42.74 -21.26 15.00
N ARG A 15 43.14 -22.41 15.55
CA ARG A 15 43.22 -23.65 14.78
C ARG A 15 41.79 -24.14 14.53
N ALA A 16 41.41 -24.28 13.26
CA ALA A 16 40.10 -24.74 12.84
C ALA A 16 40.24 -25.84 11.78
N THR A 17 39.29 -26.77 11.76
CA THR A 17 39.08 -27.73 10.68
C THR A 17 38.35 -27.08 9.51
N ASP A 18 38.44 -27.65 8.31
CA ASP A 18 37.75 -27.14 7.12
C ASP A 18 36.23 -27.01 7.34
N GLN A 19 35.62 -27.96 8.08
CA GLN A 19 34.21 -27.91 8.43
C GLN A 19 33.88 -26.73 9.37
N GLN A 20 34.76 -26.41 10.33
CA GLN A 20 34.58 -25.27 11.23
C GLN A 20 34.77 -23.94 10.50
N VAL A 21 35.71 -23.87 9.54
CA VAL A 21 35.89 -22.69 8.68
C VAL A 21 34.64 -22.46 7.83
N ALA A 22 34.12 -23.51 7.19
CA ALA A 22 32.90 -23.43 6.38
C ALA A 22 31.68 -23.01 7.22
N ALA A 23 31.51 -23.57 8.42
CA ALA A 23 30.42 -23.20 9.32
C ALA A 23 30.52 -21.74 9.79
N PHE A 24 31.73 -21.25 10.11
CA PHE A 24 31.96 -19.86 10.49
C PHE A 24 31.63 -18.90 9.34
N GLN A 25 32.11 -19.20 8.12
CA GLN A 25 31.81 -18.40 6.93
C GLN A 25 30.32 -18.39 6.61
N ALA A 26 29.63 -19.53 6.74
CA ALA A 26 28.18 -19.61 6.55
C ALA A 26 27.43 -18.77 7.58
N ALA A 27 27.83 -18.80 8.85
CA ALA A 27 27.25 -17.98 9.90
C ALA A 27 27.52 -16.48 9.71
N GLU A 28 28.72 -16.10 9.25
CA GLU A 28 29.08 -14.73 8.91
C GLU A 28 28.25 -14.21 7.72
N LYS A 29 28.11 -15.04 6.67
CA LYS A 29 27.23 -14.74 5.53
C LYS A 29 25.78 -14.57 5.96
N MET A 30 25.27 -15.43 6.84
CA MET A 30 23.90 -15.31 7.38
C MET A 30 23.72 -14.00 8.15
N ARG A 31 24.65 -13.65 9.04
CA ARG A 31 24.62 -12.37 9.78
C ARG A 31 24.65 -11.16 8.85
N TYR A 32 25.43 -11.23 7.78
CA TYR A 32 25.45 -10.19 6.76
C TYR A 32 24.09 -10.05 6.09
N VAL A 33 23.47 -11.16 5.67
CA VAL A 33 22.13 -11.18 5.07
C VAL A 33 21.08 -10.59 6.04
N ASP A 34 21.10 -11.01 7.32
CA ASP A 34 20.21 -10.46 8.34
C ASP A 34 20.40 -8.94 8.52
N SER A 35 21.65 -8.47 8.47
CA SER A 35 21.95 -7.03 8.58
C SER A 35 21.44 -6.24 7.37
N VAL A 36 21.49 -6.82 6.17
CA VAL A 36 20.94 -6.22 4.95
C VAL A 36 19.42 -6.16 5.03
N HIS A 37 18.75 -7.24 5.47
CA HIS A 37 17.29 -7.24 5.65
C HIS A 37 16.84 -6.25 6.73
N ALA A 38 17.58 -6.16 7.84
CA ALA A 38 17.30 -5.18 8.89
C ALA A 38 17.45 -3.74 8.37
N ALA A 39 18.43 -3.49 7.48
CA ALA A 39 18.64 -2.18 6.88
C ALA A 39 17.60 -1.84 5.79
N ALA A 40 17.08 -2.83 5.05
CA ALA A 40 16.13 -2.62 3.96
C ALA A 40 14.78 -2.03 4.43
N GLY A 41 14.35 -2.33 5.67
CA GLY A 41 13.18 -1.69 6.29
C GLY A 41 11.93 -1.74 5.42
N ALA A 42 11.37 -0.58 5.08
CA ALA A 42 10.14 -0.45 4.29
C ALA A 42 10.31 -0.85 2.81
N SER A 43 11.52 -0.92 2.26
CA SER A 43 11.72 -1.43 0.89
C SER A 43 11.31 -2.90 0.74
N CYS A 44 11.45 -3.71 1.80
CA CYS A 44 10.95 -5.08 1.83
C CYS A 44 9.41 -5.13 1.64
N LEU A 45 8.67 -4.14 2.19
CA LEU A 45 7.23 -4.05 1.98
C LEU A 45 6.89 -3.77 0.51
N MET A 46 7.65 -2.92 -0.17
CA MET A 46 7.47 -2.64 -1.60
C MET A 46 7.69 -3.88 -2.45
N GLU A 47 8.71 -4.68 -2.13
CA GLU A 47 8.96 -5.96 -2.80
C GLU A 47 7.79 -6.93 -2.59
N VAL A 48 7.27 -7.05 -1.37
CA VAL A 48 6.09 -7.90 -1.07
C VAL A 48 4.85 -7.43 -1.83
N ILE A 49 4.62 -6.11 -1.93
CA ILE A 49 3.49 -5.56 -2.70
C ILE A 49 3.65 -5.94 -4.18
N ARG A 50 4.82 -5.69 -4.78
CA ARG A 50 5.12 -6.02 -6.17
C ARG A 50 4.92 -7.52 -6.44
N ASP A 51 5.59 -8.36 -5.66
CA ASP A 51 5.64 -9.81 -5.86
C ASP A 51 4.29 -10.48 -5.61
N SER A 52 3.39 -9.83 -4.87
CA SER A 52 2.02 -10.33 -4.67
C SER A 52 1.20 -10.36 -5.96
N GLY A 53 1.53 -9.53 -6.95
CA GLY A 53 0.77 -9.41 -8.21
C GLY A 53 -0.66 -8.90 -8.02
N LYS A 54 -1.02 -8.39 -6.84
CA LYS A 54 -2.39 -7.97 -6.53
C LYS A 54 -2.64 -6.54 -7.01
N PRO A 55 -3.90 -6.21 -7.36
CA PRO A 55 -4.31 -4.83 -7.62
C PRO A 55 -3.94 -3.92 -6.46
N THR A 56 -3.35 -2.77 -6.76
CA THR A 56 -3.05 -1.74 -5.76
C THR A 56 -3.95 -0.53 -6.00
N VAL A 57 -4.60 -0.07 -4.94
CA VAL A 57 -5.66 0.94 -5.00
C VAL A 57 -5.22 2.19 -4.27
N PHE A 58 -5.49 3.34 -4.87
CA PHE A 58 -5.15 4.65 -4.34
C PHE A 58 -6.28 5.66 -4.59
N HIS A 59 -6.14 6.85 -4.02
CA HIS A 59 -7.02 7.99 -4.25
C HIS A 59 -6.17 9.21 -4.60
N ASN A 60 -6.19 9.62 -5.87
CA ASN A 60 -5.31 10.69 -6.39
C ASN A 60 -3.79 10.42 -6.22
N PRO A 61 -3.27 9.26 -6.67
CA PRO A 61 -1.98 8.69 -6.26
C PRO A 61 -0.71 9.36 -6.76
N VAL A 62 -0.77 10.39 -7.61
CA VAL A 62 0.41 10.83 -8.39
C VAL A 62 1.62 11.10 -7.49
N LEU A 63 1.41 11.77 -6.35
CA LEU A 63 2.47 12.06 -5.39
C LEU A 63 2.81 10.85 -4.52
N ASP A 64 1.82 10.06 -4.09
CA ASP A 64 2.05 8.87 -3.28
C ASP A 64 2.97 7.89 -4.00
N VAL A 65 2.66 7.60 -5.27
CA VAL A 65 3.44 6.68 -6.12
C VAL A 65 4.83 7.24 -6.38
N ALA A 66 4.94 8.53 -6.71
CA ALA A 66 6.23 9.15 -6.96
C ALA A 66 7.13 9.07 -5.71
N HIS A 67 6.61 9.42 -4.53
CA HIS A 67 7.39 9.37 -3.29
C HIS A 67 7.70 7.95 -2.84
N MET A 68 6.79 6.99 -3.01
CA MET A 68 7.04 5.59 -2.68
C MET A 68 8.17 5.01 -3.56
N LEU A 69 8.15 5.29 -4.86
CA LEU A 69 9.19 4.82 -5.78
C LEU A 69 10.53 5.50 -5.50
N GLU A 70 10.57 6.83 -5.37
CA GLU A 70 11.81 7.57 -5.06
C GLU A 70 12.45 7.10 -3.74
N SER A 71 11.62 6.86 -2.71
CA SER A 71 12.13 6.59 -1.36
C SER A 71 12.59 5.15 -1.17
N PHE A 72 11.95 4.19 -1.86
CA PHE A 72 12.11 2.77 -1.53
C PHE A 72 12.56 1.90 -2.69
N VAL A 73 12.52 2.40 -3.93
CA VAL A 73 12.79 1.63 -5.14
C VAL A 73 14.02 2.15 -5.86
N ALA A 74 13.92 3.35 -6.45
CA ALA A 74 14.95 3.93 -7.29
C ALA A 74 14.65 5.41 -7.53
N PRO A 75 15.67 6.22 -7.87
CA PRO A 75 15.45 7.59 -8.32
C PRO A 75 14.44 7.66 -9.48
N LEU A 76 13.55 8.65 -9.44
CA LEU A 76 12.52 8.84 -10.45
C LEU A 76 13.15 9.08 -11.84
N PRO A 77 12.64 8.43 -12.89
CA PRO A 77 13.11 8.66 -14.24
C PRO A 77 12.89 10.09 -14.70
N SER A 78 13.72 10.55 -15.64
CA SER A 78 13.61 11.90 -16.23
C SER A 78 12.48 12.04 -17.25
N SER A 79 11.90 10.93 -17.73
CA SER A 79 10.80 10.92 -18.70
C SER A 79 9.52 10.33 -18.09
N TYR A 80 8.37 10.78 -18.56
CA TYR A 80 7.08 10.26 -18.10
C TYR A 80 6.85 8.83 -18.62
N GLU A 81 7.38 8.50 -19.79
CA GLU A 81 7.33 7.16 -20.39
C GLU A 81 8.03 6.14 -19.50
N ASP A 82 9.25 6.44 -19.07
CA ASP A 82 10.02 5.56 -18.18
C ASP A 82 9.39 5.48 -16.78
N PHE A 83 8.82 6.58 -16.29
CA PHE A 83 8.06 6.57 -15.04
C PHE A 83 6.88 5.59 -15.10
N LYS A 84 6.12 5.58 -16.22
CA LYS A 84 5.03 4.61 -16.39
C LYS A 84 5.52 3.17 -16.42
N LEU A 85 6.66 2.90 -17.06
CA LEU A 85 7.27 1.56 -17.08
C LEU A 85 7.68 1.13 -15.67
N LEU A 86 8.29 2.04 -14.89
CA LEU A 86 8.64 1.79 -13.50
C LEU A 86 7.40 1.50 -12.64
N VAL A 87 6.32 2.26 -12.82
CA VAL A 87 5.04 2.00 -12.13
C VAL A 87 4.48 0.63 -12.51
N GLN A 88 4.50 0.25 -13.78
CA GLN A 88 4.03 -1.06 -14.24
C GLN A 88 4.87 -2.22 -13.68
N GLU A 89 6.17 -2.04 -13.59
CA GLU A 89 7.09 -3.01 -12.99
C GLU A 89 6.79 -3.25 -11.51
N TRP A 90 6.50 -2.18 -10.76
CA TRP A 90 6.30 -2.25 -9.31
C TRP A 90 4.86 -2.52 -8.87
N PHE A 91 3.88 -2.29 -9.75
CA PHE A 91 2.47 -2.61 -9.51
C PHE A 91 1.91 -3.52 -10.63
N PRO A 92 2.42 -4.75 -10.78
CA PRO A 92 2.07 -5.64 -11.90
C PRO A 92 0.59 -6.09 -11.89
N GLY A 93 -0.08 -6.04 -10.74
CA GLY A 93 -1.53 -6.29 -10.62
C GLY A 93 -2.40 -5.10 -11.07
N GLY A 94 -1.80 -4.02 -11.52
CA GLY A 94 -2.47 -2.78 -11.90
C GLY A 94 -2.57 -1.78 -10.74
N LEU A 95 -2.61 -0.50 -11.11
CA LEU A 95 -2.79 0.63 -10.22
C LEU A 95 -4.14 1.29 -10.50
N TYR A 96 -4.99 1.37 -9.49
CA TYR A 96 -6.35 1.88 -9.60
C TYR A 96 -6.51 3.16 -8.79
N ASP A 97 -6.92 4.24 -9.46
CA ASP A 97 -7.21 5.52 -8.82
C ASP A 97 -8.73 5.69 -8.65
N THR A 98 -9.19 5.56 -7.40
CA THR A 98 -10.61 5.76 -7.05
C THR A 98 -11.11 7.15 -7.41
N LYS A 99 -10.28 8.20 -7.33
CA LYS A 99 -10.71 9.54 -7.73
C LYS A 99 -11.00 9.61 -9.23
N TYR A 100 -10.17 8.94 -10.02
CA TYR A 100 -10.36 8.85 -11.46
C TYR A 100 -11.59 8.01 -11.82
N ILE A 101 -11.82 6.90 -11.10
CA ILE A 101 -13.00 6.04 -11.29
C ILE A 101 -14.29 6.80 -10.93
N ALA A 102 -14.32 7.50 -9.79
CA ALA A 102 -15.44 8.35 -9.40
C ALA A 102 -15.81 9.41 -10.45
N HIS A 103 -14.84 9.92 -11.22
CA HIS A 103 -15.10 10.81 -12.35
C HIS A 103 -15.83 10.15 -13.52
N GLN A 104 -15.78 8.82 -13.65
CA GLN A 104 -16.58 8.08 -14.62
C GLN A 104 -17.99 7.78 -14.09
N LEU A 105 -18.16 7.77 -12.77
CA LEU A 105 -19.42 7.48 -12.06
C LEU A 105 -20.13 8.74 -11.55
N LYS A 106 -19.96 9.90 -12.22
CA LYS A 106 -20.48 11.20 -11.75
C LYS A 106 -21.97 11.22 -11.46
N ASP A 107 -22.76 10.46 -12.21
CA ASP A 107 -24.20 10.38 -12.03
C ASP A 107 -24.57 9.71 -10.69
N VAL A 108 -23.77 8.75 -10.23
CA VAL A 108 -23.96 8.04 -8.96
C VAL A 108 -23.30 8.79 -7.80
N THR A 109 -22.10 9.34 -8.02
CA THR A 109 -21.33 10.06 -6.98
C THR A 109 -21.78 11.50 -6.80
N GLN A 110 -22.73 11.99 -7.60
CA GLN A 110 -23.20 13.38 -7.63
C GLN A 110 -22.04 14.40 -7.80
N GLY A 111 -20.95 13.98 -8.47
CA GLY A 111 -19.75 14.78 -8.66
C GLY A 111 -18.80 14.83 -7.46
N ALA A 112 -19.05 14.08 -6.37
CA ALA A 112 -18.13 13.95 -5.25
C ALA A 112 -16.84 13.24 -5.67
N THR A 113 -15.69 13.84 -5.34
CA THR A 113 -14.37 13.28 -5.69
C THR A 113 -13.32 13.41 -4.60
N SER A 114 -13.64 14.06 -3.48
CA SER A 114 -12.79 13.96 -2.29
C SER A 114 -13.07 12.64 -1.59
N LEU A 115 -12.04 11.99 -1.04
CA LEU A 115 -12.17 10.67 -0.44
C LEU A 115 -13.31 10.58 0.60
N ALA A 116 -13.39 11.56 1.51
CA ALA A 116 -14.41 11.58 2.55
C ALA A 116 -15.83 11.74 1.97
N GLN A 117 -16.02 12.66 1.01
CA GLN A 117 -17.33 12.84 0.37
C GLN A 117 -17.71 11.65 -0.50
N LEU A 118 -16.74 11.06 -1.20
CA LEU A 118 -16.95 9.88 -2.03
C LEU A 118 -17.34 8.67 -1.18
N HIS A 119 -16.68 8.46 -0.05
CA HIS A 119 -17.08 7.45 0.92
C HIS A 119 -18.48 7.72 1.48
N ILE A 120 -18.84 8.97 1.77
CA ILE A 120 -20.21 9.31 2.24
C ILE A 120 -21.25 9.05 1.15
N ALA A 121 -21.02 9.52 -0.07
CA ALA A 121 -21.93 9.35 -1.20
C ALA A 121 -22.17 7.86 -1.52
N LEU A 122 -21.13 7.02 -1.43
CA LEU A 122 -21.24 5.60 -1.72
C LEU A 122 -21.68 4.74 -0.52
N ALA A 123 -21.30 5.10 0.71
CA ALA A 123 -21.57 4.28 1.91
C ALA A 123 -22.81 4.72 2.72
N PHE A 124 -23.13 6.03 2.73
CA PHE A 124 -24.15 6.61 3.61
C PHE A 124 -25.36 7.17 2.86
N GLU A 125 -25.19 7.74 1.67
CA GLU A 125 -26.32 8.17 0.82
C GLU A 125 -26.96 6.98 0.10
N ARG A 126 -27.44 6.00 0.87
CA ARG A 126 -28.63 5.21 0.46
C ARG A 126 -29.88 6.10 0.57
N ASP A 127 -29.87 7.24 -0.11
CA ASP A 127 -31.13 7.86 -0.47
C ASP A 127 -31.81 6.99 -1.53
N ALA A 128 -33.13 7.08 -1.63
CA ALA A 128 -33.97 6.23 -2.47
C ALA A 128 -33.46 6.07 -3.93
N ASP A 129 -32.63 7.00 -4.40
CA ASP A 129 -32.09 7.11 -5.75
C ASP A 129 -31.05 6.04 -6.11
N ILE A 130 -30.12 5.64 -5.23
CA ILE A 130 -29.16 4.54 -5.55
C ILE A 130 -29.91 3.20 -5.60
N THR A 131 -30.90 3.00 -4.74
CA THR A 131 -31.74 1.79 -4.74
C THR A 131 -32.62 1.75 -6.00
N ALA A 132 -33.15 2.89 -6.44
CA ALA A 132 -33.89 3.01 -7.68
C ALA A 132 -33.00 2.82 -8.92
N TRP A 133 -31.76 3.34 -8.91
CA TRP A 133 -30.79 3.11 -9.99
C TRP A 133 -30.39 1.63 -10.07
N LEU A 134 -30.08 0.99 -8.94
CA LEU A 134 -29.76 -0.43 -8.87
C LEU A 134 -30.93 -1.32 -9.30
N SER A 135 -32.18 -0.92 -9.00
CA SER A 135 -33.38 -1.65 -9.44
C SER A 135 -33.58 -1.68 -10.97
N ASN A 136 -32.92 -0.78 -11.72
CA ASN A 136 -32.93 -0.82 -13.19
C ASN A 136 -31.93 -1.84 -13.77
N TYR A 137 -30.97 -2.31 -12.97
CA TYR A 137 -29.93 -3.25 -13.39
C TYR A 137 -30.04 -4.63 -12.72
N GLY A 138 -30.91 -4.80 -11.72
CA GLY A 138 -31.12 -6.07 -11.04
C GLY A 138 -32.25 -6.05 -10.01
N ASN A 139 -32.47 -7.18 -9.33
CA ASN A 139 -33.47 -7.29 -8.28
C ASN A 139 -33.01 -6.48 -7.05
N PRO A 140 -33.81 -5.56 -6.48
CA PRO A 140 -33.39 -4.68 -5.38
C PRO A 140 -32.91 -5.42 -4.12
N GLU A 141 -33.40 -6.65 -3.93
CA GLU A 141 -33.03 -7.54 -2.81
C GLU A 141 -31.68 -8.25 -3.01
N ASP A 142 -31.08 -8.16 -4.20
CA ASP A 142 -29.76 -8.74 -4.55
C ASP A 142 -28.67 -7.66 -4.72
N CYS A 143 -29.04 -6.38 -4.72
CA CYS A 143 -28.12 -5.24 -4.93
C CYS A 143 -27.52 -4.74 -3.61
N TRP A 144 -26.64 -5.53 -2.99
CA TRP A 144 -25.93 -5.12 -1.78
C TRP A 144 -24.49 -4.73 -2.14
N LEU A 145 -24.11 -3.49 -1.80
CA LEU A 145 -22.71 -3.11 -1.75
C LEU A 145 -21.95 -4.06 -0.81
N PRO A 146 -20.70 -4.40 -1.13
CA PRO A 146 -19.92 -5.33 -0.32
C PRO A 146 -19.76 -4.81 1.12
N ALA A 147 -20.04 -5.65 2.11
CA ALA A 147 -19.82 -5.31 3.50
C ALA A 147 -18.32 -5.35 3.84
N VAL A 148 -17.72 -4.17 4.06
CA VAL A 148 -16.32 -4.05 4.50
C VAL A 148 -16.25 -4.29 6.01
N LYS A 149 -15.61 -5.38 6.41
CA LYS A 149 -15.48 -5.80 7.82
C LYS A 149 -14.02 -5.88 8.23
N HIS A 150 -13.72 -5.43 9.44
CA HIS A 150 -12.42 -5.64 10.06
C HIS A 150 -12.22 -7.10 10.46
N ALA A 151 -10.99 -7.60 10.30
CA ALA A 151 -10.61 -8.91 10.82
C ALA A 151 -10.64 -8.90 12.36
N SER A 152 -10.78 -10.10 12.96
CA SER A 152 -10.77 -10.24 14.43
C SER A 152 -9.52 -9.60 15.02
N SER A 153 -9.69 -8.79 16.07
CA SER A 153 -8.63 -8.05 16.78
C SER A 153 -8.06 -6.81 16.06
N PHE A 154 -8.60 -6.41 14.90
CA PHE A 154 -8.15 -5.22 14.16
C PHE A 154 -9.20 -4.10 14.18
N ASP A 155 -9.57 -3.62 15.37
CA ASP A 155 -10.75 -2.76 15.56
C ASP A 155 -10.47 -1.25 15.56
N ARG A 156 -9.24 -0.81 15.26
CA ARG A 156 -8.79 0.60 15.38
C ARG A 156 -9.73 1.60 14.70
N TYR A 157 -10.17 1.30 13.48
CA TYR A 157 -11.03 2.17 12.67
C TYR A 157 -12.51 1.77 12.69
N ARG A 158 -12.90 0.80 13.53
CA ARG A 158 -14.27 0.27 13.60
C ARG A 158 -15.26 1.23 14.28
N ALA A 159 -14.80 2.27 14.96
CA ALA A 159 -15.65 3.13 15.78
C ALA A 159 -16.63 3.96 14.93
N GLN A 160 -17.92 3.63 15.01
CA GLN A 160 -19.03 4.43 14.48
C GLN A 160 -19.03 5.82 15.14
N GLY A 161 -18.75 6.85 14.36
CA GLY A 161 -18.88 8.27 14.76
C GLY A 161 -17.58 9.05 14.92
N ASP A 162 -16.44 8.37 15.05
CA ASP A 162 -15.12 9.01 15.25
C ASP A 162 -14.30 9.10 13.95
N GLY A 163 -14.91 8.92 12.78
CA GLY A 163 -14.19 8.94 11.49
C GLY A 163 -13.40 10.23 11.24
N ALA A 164 -13.85 11.36 11.79
CA ALA A 164 -13.13 12.63 11.76
C ALA A 164 -11.83 12.62 12.59
N LYS A 165 -11.74 11.75 13.61
CA LYS A 165 -10.56 11.64 14.49
C LYS A 165 -9.36 11.05 13.78
N TYR A 166 -9.59 10.12 12.85
CA TYR A 166 -8.53 9.43 12.09
C TYR A 166 -8.37 9.99 10.68
N ALA A 167 -9.16 10.98 10.30
CA ALA A 167 -9.01 11.66 9.01
C ALA A 167 -7.57 12.17 8.84
N HIS A 168 -7.00 11.97 7.67
CA HIS A 168 -5.61 12.31 7.35
C HIS A 168 -4.55 11.43 8.02
N GLU A 169 -4.94 10.35 8.71
CA GLU A 169 -4.02 9.25 9.05
C GLU A 169 -3.89 8.32 7.84
N ALA A 170 -2.67 8.12 7.33
CA ALA A 170 -2.43 7.34 6.11
C ALA A 170 -3.10 5.95 6.13
N GLY A 171 -3.08 5.25 7.27
CA GLY A 171 -3.73 3.94 7.40
C GLY A 171 -5.26 3.99 7.34
N TYR A 172 -5.87 5.07 7.83
CA TYR A 172 -7.31 5.26 7.77
C TYR A 172 -7.75 5.68 6.37
N ASP A 173 -7.02 6.59 5.75
CA ASP A 173 -7.29 7.02 4.36
C ASP A 173 -7.11 5.85 3.37
N ALA A 174 -6.11 4.98 3.59
CA ALA A 174 -5.94 3.74 2.81
C ALA A 174 -7.11 2.76 3.00
N TYR A 175 -7.61 2.62 4.23
CA TYR A 175 -8.80 1.81 4.52
C TYR A 175 -10.04 2.35 3.79
N LEU A 176 -10.30 3.66 3.88
CA LEU A 176 -11.42 4.31 3.18
C LEU A 176 -11.29 4.17 1.67
N THR A 177 -10.08 4.32 1.13
CA THR A 177 -9.79 4.16 -0.30
C THR A 177 -10.13 2.75 -0.77
N GLY A 178 -9.74 1.71 -0.01
CA GLY A 178 -10.10 0.33 -0.32
C GLY A 178 -11.62 0.07 -0.23
N ALA A 179 -12.30 0.65 0.75
CA ALA A 179 -13.75 0.54 0.87
C ALA A 179 -14.48 1.18 -0.31
N VAL A 180 -14.10 2.41 -0.68
CA VAL A 180 -14.61 3.11 -1.86
C VAL A 180 -14.42 2.27 -3.12
N PHE A 181 -13.23 1.74 -3.35
CA PHE A 181 -12.96 0.92 -4.52
C PHE A 181 -13.82 -0.33 -4.59
N ALA A 182 -14.09 -0.97 -3.45
CA ALA A 182 -14.99 -2.13 -3.41
C ALA A 182 -16.41 -1.76 -3.85
N TYR A 183 -16.89 -0.56 -3.51
CA TYR A 183 -18.18 -0.05 -3.97
C TYR A 183 -18.16 0.30 -5.46
N GLU A 184 -17.13 1.01 -5.92
CA GLU A 184 -16.96 1.36 -7.34
C GLU A 184 -16.89 0.10 -8.22
N LEU A 185 -16.16 -0.92 -7.79
CA LEU A 185 -16.05 -2.19 -8.53
C LEU A 185 -17.39 -2.90 -8.67
N PHE A 186 -18.27 -2.80 -7.66
CA PHE A 186 -19.62 -3.34 -7.75
C PHE A 186 -20.49 -2.56 -8.74
N LEU A 187 -20.34 -1.23 -8.78
CA LEU A 187 -21.11 -0.35 -9.68
C LEU A 187 -20.66 -0.42 -11.15
N LEU A 188 -19.46 -0.93 -11.42
CA LEU A 188 -18.90 -1.09 -12.77
C LEU A 188 -19.22 -2.43 -13.44
N GLN A 189 -19.94 -3.34 -12.76
CA GLN A 189 -20.37 -4.64 -13.28
C GLN A 189 -21.69 -4.54 -14.03
#